data_AF-A0AB34QU44-F1
#
_entry.id   AF-A0AB34QU44-F1
#
_cell.length_a   1.000
_cell.length_b   1.000
_cell.length_c   1.000
_cell.angle_alpha   90.00
_cell.angle_beta   90.00
_cell.angle_gamma   90.00
#
_symmetry.space_group_name_H-M   'P 1'
#
loop_
_entity.id
_entity.type
_entity.pdbx_description
1 polymer ?
#
loop_
_entity_poly.entity_id
_entity_poly.type
_entity_poly.pdbx_seq_one_letter_code
_entity_poly.pdbx_strand_id
1 'polypeptide(L)' 'MVKEVDKVIFKKDIALAEYPYTLYFIKDKEYEVLDEDKEYIYVRNKTNSNQCTKVPKTDEGTLFEYK' A
#
# COMPACT_ATOMS: atom_id res chain seq x y z
N MET A 1 15.99 16.78 -7.54
CA MET A 1 15.84 16.15 -6.21
C MET A 1 14.90 14.98 -6.40
N VAL A 2 15.41 13.75 -6.37
CA VAL A 2 14.53 12.57 -6.36
C VAL A 2 13.96 12.54 -4.95
N LYS A 3 12.67 12.82 -4.78
CA LYS A 3 12.01 12.58 -3.50
C LYS A 3 12.18 11.09 -3.22
N GLU A 4 12.79 10.73 -2.09
CA GLU A 4 12.72 9.36 -1.59
C GLU A 4 11.23 9.03 -1.49
N VAL A 5 10.80 8.01 -2.24
CA VAL A 5 9.42 7.54 -2.21
C VAL A 5 9.38 6.51 -1.09
N ASP A 6 8.65 6.81 -0.04
CA ASP A 6 8.42 5.87 1.06
C ASP A 6 7.81 4.57 0.52
N LYS A 7 8.22 3.45 1.10
CA LYS A 7 7.75 2.13 0.68
C LYS A 7 7.23 1.36 1.86
N VAL A 8 6.22 0.55 1.60
CA VAL A 8 5.69 -0.42 2.56
C VAL A 8 5.79 -1.83 2.03
N ILE A 9 6.00 -2.78 2.94
CA ILE A 9 5.97 -4.22 2.67
C ILE A 9 4.78 -4.80 3.42
N PHE A 10 3.92 -5.54 2.71
CA PHE A 10 2.83 -6.27 3.35
C PHE A 10 3.31 -7.59 3.94
N LYS A 11 2.88 -7.90 5.17
CA LYS A 11 3.26 -9.12 5.91
C LYS A 11 2.45 -10.35 5.51
N LYS A 12 1.36 -10.17 4.77
CA LYS A 12 0.49 -11.24 4.27
C LYS A 12 -0.14 -10.83 2.94
N ASP A 13 -0.64 -11.83 2.21
CA ASP A 13 -1.41 -11.57 1.00
C ASP A 13 -2.77 -10.97 1.36
N ILE A 14 -3.15 -9.90 0.65
CA ILE A 14 -4.37 -9.14 0.91
C ILE A 14 -5.08 -8.90 -0.41
N ALA A 15 -6.38 -9.19 -0.43
CA ALA A 15 -7.27 -8.78 -1.50
C ALA A 15 -8.21 -7.70 -0.95
N LEU A 16 -8.06 -6.45 -1.42
CA LEU A 16 -8.96 -5.36 -1.10
C LEU A 16 -9.97 -5.21 -2.24
N ALA A 17 -11.26 -5.32 -1.91
CA ALA A 17 -12.32 -5.07 -2.86
C ALA A 17 -12.52 -3.56 -3.01
N GLU A 18 -12.07 -2.99 -4.13
CA GLU A 18 -12.28 -1.59 -4.48
C GLU A 18 -13.09 -1.51 -5.76
N TYR A 19 -14.40 -1.38 -5.63
CA TYR A 19 -15.32 -1.39 -6.78
C TYR A 19 -14.87 -0.44 -7.90
N PRO A 20 -14.78 -0.89 -9.17
CA PRO A 20 -15.23 -2.20 -9.71
C PRO A 20 -14.13 -3.28 -9.77
N TYR A 21 -13.01 -3.11 -9.07
CA TYR A 21 -11.82 -3.97 -9.12
C TYR A 21 -11.50 -4.64 -7.78
N THR A 22 -10.61 -5.64 -7.83
CA THR A 22 -10.00 -6.21 -6.62
C THR A 22 -8.51 -5.94 -6.70
N LEU A 23 -7.98 -5.27 -5.67
CA LEU A 23 -6.56 -5.00 -5.53
C LEU A 23 -5.89 -6.12 -4.76
N TYR A 24 -4.79 -6.63 -5.32
CA TYR A 24 -4.00 -7.69 -4.70
C TYR A 24 -2.66 -7.14 -4.23
N PHE A 25 -2.42 -7.29 -2.93
CA PHE A 25 -1.12 -7.04 -2.29
C PHE A 25 -0.51 -8.39 -1.92
N ILE A 26 0.72 -8.60 -2.36
CA ILE A 26 1.46 -9.84 -2.19
C ILE A 26 2.38 -9.65 -1.00
N LYS A 27 2.43 -10.67 -0.15
CA LYS A 27 3.35 -10.74 0.99
C LYS A 27 4.80 -10.51 0.55
N ASP A 28 5.57 -9.83 1.39
CA ASP A 28 7.01 -9.56 1.21
C ASP A 28 7.36 -8.76 -0.07
N LYS A 29 6.37 -8.17 -0.73
CA LYS A 29 6.56 -7.28 -1.88
C LYS A 29 6.50 -5.82 -1.45
N GLU A 30 7.38 -5.01 -2.04
CA GLU A 30 7.42 -3.57 -1.81
C GLU A 30 6.37 -2.84 -2.65
N TYR A 31 5.69 -1.90 -2.00
CA TYR A 31 4.75 -0.99 -2.63
C TYR A 31 5.08 0.45 -2.29
N GLU A 32 4.90 1.34 -3.27
CA GLU A 32 5.21 2.76 -3.13
C GLU A 32 4.05 3.46 -2.41
N VAL A 33 4.39 4.22 -1.37
CA VAL A 33 3.48 5.16 -0.73
C VAL A 33 3.48 6.44 -1.58
N LEU A 34 2.30 6.80 -2.08
CA LEU A 34 2.09 8.00 -2.86
C LEU A 34 1.85 9.22 -1.97
N ASP A 35 1.11 9.00 -0.88
CA ASP A 35 0.73 10.03 0.07
C ASP A 35 0.37 9.38 1.41
N GLU A 36 0.33 10.17 2.47
CA GLU A 36 -0.12 9.71 3.77
C GLU A 36 -0.82 10.81 4.56
N ASP A 37 -1.88 10.42 5.26
CA ASP A 37 -2.64 11.25 6.17
C ASP A 37 -2.44 10.79 7.62
N LYS A 38 -3.10 11.44 8.57
CA LYS A 38 -3.05 11.03 9.99
C LYS A 38 -3.57 9.62 10.23
N GLU A 39 -4.50 9.15 9.41
CA GLU A 39 -5.20 7.88 9.63
C GLU A 39 -4.87 6.81 8.58
N TYR A 40 -4.41 7.20 7.39
CA TYR A 40 -4.25 6.30 6.25
C TYR A 40 -2.95 6.55 5.48
N ILE A 41 -2.45 5.50 4.82
CA ILE A 41 -1.43 5.60 3.77
C ILE A 41 -2.05 5.29 2.42
N TYR A 42 -1.60 5.97 1.37
CA TYR A 42 -2.04 5.75 0.01
C TYR A 42 -0.97 4.99 -0.75
N VAL A 43 -1.27 3.75 -1.11
CA VAL A 43 -0.30 2.82 -1.69
C VAL A 43 -0.63 2.57 -3.15
N ARG A 44 0.37 2.75 -4.03
CA ARG A 44 0.24 2.43 -5.46
C ARG A 44 0.28 0.93 -5.66
N ASN A 45 -0.72 0.37 -6.33
CA ASN A 45 -0.65 -1.02 -6.79
C ASN A 45 0.12 -1.09 -8.12
N LYS A 46 1.34 -1.64 -8.10
CA LYS A 46 2.18 -1.77 -9.31
C LYS A 46 1.58 -2.62 -10.43
N THR A 47 0.60 -3.46 -10.12
CA THR A 47 -0.06 -4.32 -11.13
C THR A 47 -0.95 -3.51 -12.06
N ASN A 48 -1.39 -2.33 -11.63
CA ASN A 48 -2.19 -1.42 -12.43
C ASN A 48 -1.81 0.02 -12.04
N SER A 49 -0.81 0.60 -12.71
CA SER A 49 -0.09 1.82 -12.29
C SER A 49 -0.94 3.07 -12.00
N ASN A 50 -2.22 3.08 -12.37
CA ASN A 50 -3.19 4.15 -12.07
C ASN A 50 -4.08 3.84 -10.85
N GLN A 51 -3.93 2.69 -10.20
CA GLN A 51 -4.73 2.31 -9.04
C GLN A 51 -3.92 2.57 -7.76
N CYS A 52 -4.51 3.38 -6.90
CA CYS A 52 -4.04 3.65 -5.55
C CYS A 52 -5.11 3.17 -4.56
N THR A 53 -4.69 2.58 -3.46
CA THR A 53 -5.59 2.22 -2.37
C THR A 53 -5.19 2.95 -1.10
N LYS A 54 -6.14 3.13 -0.19
CA LYS A 54 -5.83 3.61 1.15
C LYS A 54 -5.79 2.46 2.15
N VAL A 55 -4.75 2.39 2.96
CA VAL A 55 -4.58 1.40 4.01
C VAL A 55 -4.55 2.13 5.37
N PRO A 56 -5.31 1.69 6.38
CA PRO A 56 -5.28 2.30 7.71
C PRO A 56 -3.89 2.16 8.35
N LYS A 57 -3.38 3.24 8.95
CA LYS A 57 -2.11 3.20 9.71
C LYS A 57 -2.20 2.33 10.95
N THR A 58 -3.40 2.09 11.48
CA THR A 58 -3.63 1.16 12.59
C THR A 58 -3.20 -0.26 12.28
N ASP A 59 -3.08 -0.60 10.99
CA ASP A 59 -2.64 -1.90 10.53
C ASP A 59 -1.10 -1.99 10.38
N GLU A 60 -0.36 -0.91 10.65
CA GLU A 60 1.11 -0.91 10.68
C GLU A 60 1.63 -1.91 11.74
N GLY A 61 2.69 -2.65 11.40
CA GLY A 61 3.28 -3.70 12.23
C GLY A 61 2.51 -5.02 12.21
N THR A 62 1.22 -5.03 11.85
CA THR A 62 0.41 -6.26 11.75
C THR A 62 0.19 -6.69 10.30
N LEU A 63 -0.17 -5.74 9.44
CA LEU A 63 -0.52 -5.95 8.03
C LEU A 63 0.60 -5.54 7.09
N PHE A 64 1.28 -4.42 7.40
CA PHE A 64 2.39 -3.90 6.62
C PHE A 64 3.41 -3.22 7.53
N GLU A 65 4.61 -2.99 7.00
CA GLU A 65 5.68 -2.21 7.64
C GLU A 65 6.31 -1.26 6.64
N TYR A 66 6.76 -0.11 7.13
CA TYR A 66 7.61 0.80 6.35
C TYR A 66 9.00 0.20 6.15
N LYS A 67 9.60 0.46 4.99
CA LYS A 67 10.94 0.04 4.62
C LYS A 67 11.92 1.21 4.61
#